data_AF-A0A7X3P464-F1
#
_entry.id   AF-A0A7X3P464-F1
#
_cell.length_a   1.000
_cell.length_b   1.000
_cell.length_c   1.000
_cell.angle_alpha   90.00
_cell.angle_beta   90.00
_cell.angle_gamma   90.00
#
_symmetry.space_group_name_H-M   'P 1'
#
loop_
_entity.id
_entity.type
_entity.pdbx_description
1 polymer ?
#
loop_
_entity_poly.entity_id
_entity_poly.type
_entity_poly.pdbx_seq_one_letter_code
_entity_poly.pdbx_strand_id
1 'polypeptide(L)'
;MSLAWLWSRHAVAAGAGLRKRCCWGGGWLLLLTKGLYPVLNNGIGPAALGRYQHLGDGVGDIFRNALFSPAEFLGALDWVNILFYLFLLSLPLAFYWRRCSLPLLMATLPLLMANGLSSWESQQDVVHHYNLPLAVPLVVASMDGLADDLRHGRRWLTRQLWLCYFWATLSWALLAKPGYFFDRYLSRVDKMQTVQEVIAKVPDSSAVLTHDYLVPHLSHRPLIQNPSRKKLPTAEQLARLDIVLLNPGSPGKLNREHVRAIINSIQDSGWSCQEQEKSGQFILCQELIEKTSENGQ
;
A
#
# COMPACT_ATOMS: atom_id res chain seq x y z
N MET A 1 10.35 51.33 -18.60
CA MET A 1 11.12 50.20 -18.05
C MET A 1 10.35 48.92 -18.33
N SER A 2 10.80 48.13 -19.31
CA SER A 2 10.01 47.07 -19.92
C SER A 2 9.84 45.83 -19.03
N LEU A 3 8.62 45.27 -18.99
CA LEU A 3 8.25 44.03 -18.31
C LEU A 3 9.19 42.84 -18.60
N ALA A 4 9.85 42.83 -19.76
CA ALA A 4 10.87 41.84 -20.14
C ALA A 4 12.07 41.80 -19.17
N TRP A 5 12.41 42.93 -18.54
CA TRP A 5 13.55 43.03 -17.61
C TRP A 5 13.22 42.51 -16.21
N LEU A 6 11.96 42.62 -15.78
CA LEU A 6 11.49 42.02 -14.52
C LEU A 6 11.35 40.49 -14.64
N TRP A 7 10.93 39.99 -15.79
CA TRP A 7 10.78 38.55 -16.04
C TRP A 7 12.15 37.83 -16.11
N SER A 8 13.17 38.46 -16.70
CA SER A 8 14.51 37.86 -16.77
C SER A 8 15.19 37.76 -15.39
N ARG A 9 15.00 38.74 -14.50
CA ARG A 9 15.52 38.69 -13.13
C ARG A 9 14.86 37.61 -12.26
N HIS A 10 13.55 37.38 -12.41
CA HIS A 10 12.87 36.27 -11.72
C HIS A 10 13.25 34.90 -12.28
N ALA A 11 13.44 34.76 -13.60
CA ALA A 11 13.88 33.51 -14.21
C ALA A 11 15.32 33.12 -13.82
N VAL A 12 16.23 34.10 -13.72
CA VAL A 12 17.64 33.87 -13.31
C VAL A 12 17.76 33.59 -11.81
N ALA A 13 16.99 34.28 -10.96
CA ALA A 13 16.93 33.97 -9.53
C ALA A 13 16.26 32.62 -9.24
N ALA A 14 15.24 32.24 -10.03
CA ALA A 14 14.64 30.92 -9.98
C ALA A 14 15.63 29.82 -10.42
N GLY A 15 16.44 30.05 -11.46
CA GLY A 15 17.45 29.10 -11.94
C GLY A 15 18.57 28.80 -10.92
N ALA A 16 19.05 29.83 -10.20
CA ALA A 16 20.05 29.64 -9.13
C ALA A 16 19.47 28.94 -7.88
N GLY A 17 18.20 29.19 -7.55
CA GLY A 17 17.46 28.49 -6.50
C GLY A 17 17.12 27.03 -6.88
N LEU A 18 16.83 26.77 -8.16
CA LEU A 18 16.56 25.44 -8.70
C LEU A 18 17.79 24.54 -8.59
N ARG A 19 18.98 25.06 -8.95
CA ARG A 19 20.24 24.29 -8.88
C ARG A 19 20.56 23.85 -7.46
N LYS A 20 20.40 24.74 -6.46
CA LYS A 20 20.61 24.41 -5.05
C LYS A 20 19.58 23.41 -4.51
N ARG A 21 18.31 23.51 -4.93
CA ARG A 21 17.24 22.57 -4.52
C ARG A 21 17.43 21.17 -5.12
N CYS A 22 17.85 21.07 -6.37
CA CYS A 22 18.19 19.78 -7.00
C CYS A 22 19.38 19.10 -6.32
N CYS A 23 20.41 19.86 -5.91
CA CYS A 23 21.55 19.30 -5.17
C CYS A 23 21.15 18.78 -3.78
N TRP A 24 20.24 19.45 -3.08
CA TRP A 24 19.73 18.98 -1.79
C TRP A 24 18.87 17.71 -1.95
N GLY A 25 17.99 17.68 -2.96
CA GLY A 25 17.17 16.49 -3.26
C GLY A 25 18.02 15.28 -3.68
N GLY A 26 19.01 15.48 -4.56
CA GLY A 26 19.94 14.44 -4.98
C GLY A 26 20.83 13.96 -3.82
N GLY A 27 21.36 14.88 -3.01
CA GLY A 27 22.14 14.55 -1.82
C GLY A 27 21.32 13.75 -0.79
N TRP A 28 20.06 14.15 -0.56
CA TRP A 28 19.14 13.42 0.31
C TRP A 28 18.84 12.02 -0.23
N LEU A 29 18.55 11.90 -1.53
CA LEU A 29 18.30 10.61 -2.18
C LEU A 29 19.51 9.66 -2.07
N LEU A 30 20.72 10.17 -2.29
CA LEU A 30 21.96 9.40 -2.16
C LEU A 30 22.20 8.98 -0.71
N LEU A 31 21.99 9.88 0.25
CA LEU A 31 22.09 9.58 1.67
C LEU A 31 21.12 8.48 2.09
N LEU A 32 19.87 8.51 1.61
CA LEU A 32 18.90 7.45 1.89
C LEU A 32 19.31 6.12 1.24
N THR A 33 19.62 6.13 -0.05
CA THR A 33 19.85 4.91 -0.85
C THR A 33 21.18 4.23 -0.57
N LYS A 34 22.25 4.98 -0.32
CA LYS A 34 23.60 4.45 -0.09
C LYS A 34 24.05 4.53 1.37
N GLY A 35 23.40 5.34 2.20
CA GLY A 35 23.70 5.47 3.62
C GLY A 35 22.67 4.76 4.50
N LEU A 36 21.49 5.36 4.65
CA LEU A 36 20.53 4.97 5.68
C LEU A 36 19.89 3.58 5.43
N TYR A 37 19.44 3.29 4.21
CA TYR A 37 18.76 2.01 3.93
C TYR A 37 19.67 0.79 4.11
N PRO A 38 20.93 0.76 3.62
CA PRO A 38 21.82 -0.35 3.89
C PRO A 38 22.05 -0.57 5.40
N VAL A 39 22.18 0.50 6.18
CA VAL A 39 22.35 0.39 7.65
C VAL A 39 21.12 -0.23 8.32
N LEU A 40 19.92 0.19 7.93
CA LEU A 40 18.68 -0.28 8.54
C LEU A 40 18.22 -1.66 8.04
N ASN A 41 18.67 -2.08 6.85
CA ASN A 41 18.20 -3.29 6.20
C ASN A 41 19.31 -4.35 6.04
N ASN A 42 20.33 -4.33 6.89
CA ASN A 42 21.46 -5.28 6.89
C ASN A 42 22.15 -5.41 5.51
N GLY A 43 22.32 -4.30 4.81
CA GLY A 43 22.92 -4.26 3.47
C GLY A 43 22.02 -4.74 2.33
N ILE A 44 20.81 -5.23 2.64
CA ILE A 44 19.80 -5.58 1.64
C ILE A 44 19.32 -4.26 1.02
N GLY A 45 19.43 -4.15 -0.30
CA GLY A 45 19.02 -2.95 -1.04
C GLY A 45 17.55 -2.56 -0.82
N PRO A 46 17.08 -1.45 -1.42
CA PRO A 46 15.72 -0.98 -1.23
C PRO A 46 14.72 -2.09 -1.56
N ALA A 47 13.90 -2.51 -0.59
CA ALA A 47 12.92 -3.59 -0.78
C ALA A 47 11.94 -3.33 -1.95
N ALA A 48 11.75 -2.05 -2.31
CA ALA A 48 10.96 -1.62 -3.46
C ALA A 48 11.58 -2.03 -4.82
N LEU A 49 12.88 -2.31 -4.91
CA LEU A 49 13.54 -2.70 -6.16
C LEU A 49 12.98 -4.02 -6.72
N GLY A 50 12.54 -4.93 -5.85
CA GLY A 50 11.88 -6.17 -6.25
C GLY A 50 10.66 -5.95 -7.15
N ARG A 51 10.02 -4.78 -7.07
CA ARG A 51 8.86 -4.40 -7.91
C ARG A 51 9.27 -3.97 -9.32
N TYR A 52 10.55 -3.72 -9.56
CA TYR A 52 11.08 -3.24 -10.84
C TYR A 52 12.07 -4.21 -11.48
N GLN A 53 12.29 -5.40 -10.89
CA GLN A 53 13.25 -6.39 -11.39
C GLN A 53 13.01 -6.81 -12.85
N HIS A 54 11.76 -6.81 -13.30
CA HIS A 54 11.41 -7.06 -14.72
C HIS A 54 11.97 -6.00 -15.71
N LEU A 55 12.42 -4.85 -15.23
CA LEU A 55 13.02 -3.77 -16.03
C LEU A 55 14.56 -3.78 -15.95
N GLY A 56 15.14 -4.54 -15.02
CA GLY A 56 16.58 -4.67 -14.80
C GLY A 56 16.95 -5.10 -13.38
N ASP A 57 18.15 -5.63 -13.20
CA ASP A 57 18.64 -6.19 -11.93
C ASP A 57 19.02 -5.11 -10.88
N GLY A 58 19.15 -3.85 -11.32
CA GLY A 58 19.48 -2.72 -10.47
C GLY A 58 18.98 -1.40 -11.03
N VAL A 59 18.98 -0.35 -10.19
CA VAL A 59 18.56 1.00 -10.59
C VAL A 59 19.36 1.49 -11.82
N GLY A 60 20.66 1.23 -11.86
CA GLY A 60 21.51 1.59 -12.99
C GLY A 60 21.14 0.86 -14.28
N ASP A 61 20.84 -0.43 -14.20
CA ASP A 61 20.43 -1.24 -15.35
C ASP A 61 19.06 -0.81 -15.88
N ILE A 62 18.12 -0.47 -14.98
CA ILE A 62 16.81 0.09 -15.36
C ILE A 62 17.00 1.38 -16.18
N PHE A 63 17.84 2.30 -15.71
CA PHE A 63 18.14 3.53 -16.46
C PHE A 63 18.85 3.25 -17.79
N ARG A 64 19.79 2.31 -17.81
CA ARG A 64 20.50 1.91 -19.03
C ARG A 64 19.53 1.32 -20.06
N ASN A 65 18.65 0.41 -19.65
CA ASN A 65 17.67 -0.22 -20.52
C ASN A 65 16.67 0.81 -21.05
N ALA A 66 16.23 1.75 -20.21
CA ALA A 66 15.34 2.84 -20.63
C ALA A 66 15.96 3.74 -21.72
N LEU A 67 17.27 4.00 -21.66
CA LEU A 67 17.97 4.87 -22.63
C LEU A 67 18.45 4.14 -23.88
N PHE A 68 18.98 2.93 -23.73
CA PHE A 68 19.69 2.21 -24.81
C PHE A 68 18.88 1.06 -25.41
N SER A 69 17.84 0.58 -24.72
CA SER A 69 16.93 -0.48 -25.20
C SER A 69 15.45 -0.07 -25.05
N PRO A 70 15.02 1.09 -25.60
CA PRO A 70 13.69 1.64 -25.32
C PRO A 70 12.54 0.74 -25.79
N ALA A 71 12.72 -0.03 -26.88
CA ALA A 71 11.69 -0.94 -27.38
C ALA A 71 11.42 -2.09 -26.40
N GLU A 72 12.47 -2.71 -25.84
CA GLU A 72 12.36 -3.77 -24.84
C GLU A 72 11.82 -3.22 -23.52
N PHE A 73 12.31 -2.06 -23.09
CA PHE A 73 11.85 -1.39 -21.89
C PHE A 73 10.35 -1.07 -21.94
N LEU A 74 9.86 -0.51 -23.04
CA LEU A 74 8.44 -0.22 -23.24
C LEU A 74 7.62 -1.50 -23.46
N GLY A 75 8.21 -2.54 -24.07
CA GLY A 75 7.55 -3.83 -24.28
C GLY A 75 7.31 -4.62 -22.98
N ALA A 76 8.09 -4.36 -21.93
CA ALA A 76 7.92 -4.98 -20.61
C ALA A 76 6.72 -4.42 -19.81
N LEU A 77 6.11 -3.33 -20.26
CA LEU A 77 5.05 -2.62 -19.54
C LEU A 77 3.66 -3.15 -19.90
N ASP A 78 2.83 -3.33 -18.86
CA ASP A 78 1.39 -3.55 -19.04
C ASP A 78 0.68 -2.24 -19.36
N TRP A 79 0.71 -1.87 -20.64
CA TRP A 79 0.07 -0.64 -21.12
C TRP A 79 -1.43 -0.59 -20.87
N VAL A 80 -2.11 -1.73 -20.91
CA VAL A 80 -3.57 -1.77 -20.69
C VAL A 80 -3.86 -1.35 -19.25
N ASN A 81 -3.16 -1.95 -18.29
CA ASN A 81 -3.35 -1.61 -16.89
C ASN A 81 -2.90 -0.16 -16.59
N ILE A 82 -1.75 0.27 -17.13
CA ILE A 82 -1.26 1.66 -16.95
C ILE A 82 -2.25 2.68 -17.51
N LEU A 83 -2.76 2.48 -18.72
CA LEU A 83 -3.71 3.41 -19.33
C LEU A 83 -5.04 3.42 -18.57
N PHE A 84 -5.52 2.25 -18.15
CA PHE A 84 -6.74 2.14 -17.34
C PHE A 84 -6.57 2.83 -15.98
N TYR A 85 -5.44 2.61 -15.31
CA TYR A 85 -5.06 3.29 -14.09
C TYR A 85 -5.05 4.82 -14.24
N LEU A 86 -4.35 5.34 -15.26
CA LEU A 86 -4.27 6.77 -15.53
C LEU A 86 -5.64 7.35 -15.87
N PHE A 87 -6.47 6.60 -16.60
CA PHE A 87 -7.85 6.97 -16.87
C PHE A 87 -8.66 7.11 -15.58
N LEU A 88 -8.66 6.10 -14.71
CA LEU A 88 -9.39 6.16 -13.43
C LEU A 88 -8.87 7.26 -12.51
N LEU A 89 -7.56 7.46 -12.45
CA LEU A 89 -6.92 8.48 -11.62
C LEU A 89 -7.27 9.90 -12.08
N SER A 90 -7.36 10.11 -13.40
CA SER A 90 -7.68 11.40 -13.99
C SER A 90 -9.18 11.67 -14.09
N LEU A 91 -10.02 10.63 -14.09
CA LEU A 91 -11.48 10.71 -14.26
C LEU A 91 -12.17 11.80 -13.41
N PRO A 92 -11.93 11.91 -12.08
CA PRO A 92 -12.62 12.91 -11.26
C PRO A 92 -12.06 14.34 -11.43
N LEU A 93 -10.85 14.50 -11.98
CA LEU A 93 -10.05 15.72 -11.85
C LEU A 93 -9.72 16.40 -13.19
N ALA A 94 -9.62 15.62 -14.28
CA ALA A 94 -9.14 16.08 -15.58
C ALA A 94 -9.95 17.23 -16.17
N PHE A 95 -11.25 17.28 -15.87
CA PHE A 95 -12.14 18.32 -16.36
C PHE A 95 -11.72 19.74 -15.94
N TYR A 96 -11.11 19.83 -14.76
CA TYR A 96 -10.66 21.10 -14.17
C TYR A 96 -9.24 21.47 -14.57
N TRP A 97 -8.47 20.57 -15.19
CA TRP A 97 -7.09 20.88 -15.55
C TRP A 97 -7.05 21.90 -16.69
N ARG A 98 -6.21 22.93 -16.51
CA ARG A 98 -5.97 24.01 -17.48
C ARG A 98 -4.47 24.12 -17.75
N ARG A 99 -4.09 24.97 -18.70
CA ARG A 99 -2.66 25.24 -18.99
C ARG A 99 -1.91 25.75 -17.76
N CYS A 100 -2.59 26.51 -16.89
CA CYS A 100 -2.07 26.98 -15.61
C CYS A 100 -1.72 25.83 -14.64
N SER A 101 -2.40 24.68 -14.76
CA SER A 101 -2.19 23.50 -13.93
C SER A 101 -0.97 22.65 -14.36
N LEU A 102 -0.43 22.86 -15.57
CA LEU A 102 0.65 22.03 -16.12
C LEU A 102 1.90 21.93 -15.24
N PRO A 103 2.40 23.00 -14.60
CA PRO A 103 3.58 22.89 -13.73
C PRO A 103 3.38 21.89 -12.58
N LEU A 104 2.18 21.86 -11.98
CA LEU A 104 1.84 20.90 -10.92
C LEU A 104 1.68 19.49 -11.47
N LEU A 105 1.04 19.32 -12.63
CA LEU A 105 0.91 18.01 -13.28
C LEU A 105 2.27 17.44 -13.68
N MET A 106 3.19 18.28 -14.14
CA MET A 106 4.57 17.85 -14.44
C MET A 106 5.32 17.41 -13.18
N ALA A 107 5.04 18.04 -12.03
CA ALA A 107 5.64 17.66 -10.76
C ALA A 107 5.20 16.26 -10.27
N THR A 108 4.06 15.73 -10.75
CA THR A 108 3.59 14.38 -10.39
C THR A 108 4.20 13.27 -11.24
N LEU A 109 4.83 13.59 -12.38
CA LEU A 109 5.39 12.61 -13.30
C LEU A 109 6.32 11.57 -12.64
N PRO A 110 7.26 11.94 -11.75
CA PRO A 110 8.14 10.94 -11.14
C PRO A 110 7.38 9.88 -10.34
N LEU A 111 6.31 10.28 -9.64
CA LEU A 111 5.46 9.39 -8.87
C LEU A 111 4.55 8.55 -9.78
N LEU A 112 4.00 9.15 -10.85
CA LEU A 112 3.23 8.41 -11.86
C LEU A 112 4.07 7.36 -12.55
N MET A 113 5.32 7.70 -12.89
CA MET A 113 6.29 6.75 -13.45
C MET A 113 6.61 5.65 -12.44
N ALA A 114 6.90 5.99 -11.18
CA ALA A 114 7.18 4.98 -10.16
C ALA A 114 6.00 4.00 -9.97
N ASN A 115 4.77 4.49 -9.97
CA ASN A 115 3.58 3.65 -9.85
C ASN A 115 3.32 2.83 -11.13
N GLY A 116 3.38 3.47 -12.29
CA GLY A 116 3.14 2.84 -13.59
C GLY A 116 4.18 1.81 -14.00
N LEU A 117 5.45 2.01 -13.62
CA LEU A 117 6.54 1.06 -13.91
C LEU A 117 6.62 -0.11 -12.91
N SER A 118 5.75 -0.14 -11.89
CA SER A 118 5.79 -1.18 -10.87
C SER A 118 5.11 -2.46 -11.37
N SER A 119 5.71 -3.62 -11.08
CA SER A 119 5.07 -4.93 -11.30
C SER A 119 3.97 -5.26 -10.28
N TRP A 120 3.76 -4.40 -9.27
CA TRP A 120 2.74 -4.60 -8.25
C TRP A 120 1.42 -3.92 -8.64
N GLU A 121 0.39 -4.72 -8.85
CA GLU A 121 -0.97 -4.26 -9.17
C GLU A 121 -1.48 -3.18 -8.20
N SER A 122 -1.17 -3.31 -6.89
CA SER A 122 -1.57 -2.31 -5.89
C SER A 122 -1.01 -0.91 -6.13
N GLN A 123 0.09 -0.75 -6.86
CA GLN A 123 0.61 0.57 -7.24
C GLN A 123 -0.02 1.10 -8.54
N GLN A 124 -0.60 0.21 -9.35
CA GLN A 124 -1.27 0.52 -10.61
C GLN A 124 -2.80 0.48 -10.48
N ASP A 125 -3.35 0.64 -9.27
CA ASP A 125 -4.79 0.79 -9.06
C ASP A 125 -5.09 2.00 -8.18
N VAL A 126 -6.33 2.48 -8.22
CA VAL A 126 -6.80 3.65 -7.43
C VAL A 126 -7.37 3.27 -6.06
N VAL A 127 -7.39 1.99 -5.72
CA VAL A 127 -8.01 1.47 -4.49
C VAL A 127 -7.01 1.50 -3.34
N HIS A 128 -5.73 1.24 -3.62
CA HIS A 128 -4.69 1.24 -2.60
C HIS A 128 -4.07 2.63 -2.38
N HIS A 129 -3.44 2.78 -1.22
CA HIS A 129 -2.91 4.05 -0.69
C HIS A 129 -1.70 4.61 -1.47
N TYR A 130 -1.19 3.91 -2.48
CA TYR A 130 0.00 4.33 -3.25
C TYR A 130 -0.23 5.59 -4.08
N ASN A 131 -1.48 6.00 -4.28
CA ASN A 131 -1.83 7.26 -4.95
C ASN A 131 -2.02 8.44 -4.01
N LEU A 132 -1.99 8.25 -2.69
CA LEU A 132 -2.22 9.34 -1.75
C LEU A 132 -1.24 10.52 -1.98
N PRO A 133 0.07 10.28 -2.24
CA PRO A 133 1.01 11.36 -2.58
C PRO A 133 0.72 12.03 -3.93
N LEU A 134 0.10 11.32 -4.88
CA LEU A 134 -0.32 11.86 -6.17
C LEU A 134 -1.61 12.66 -6.06
N ALA A 135 -2.54 12.24 -5.21
CA ALA A 135 -3.87 12.85 -5.08
C ALA A 135 -3.78 14.33 -4.72
N VAL A 136 -2.87 14.69 -3.79
CA VAL A 136 -2.69 16.08 -3.33
C VAL A 136 -2.37 17.04 -4.49
N PRO A 137 -1.26 16.87 -5.24
CA PRO A 137 -0.94 17.77 -6.35
C PRO A 137 -1.96 17.72 -7.49
N LEU A 138 -2.60 16.58 -7.76
CA LEU A 138 -3.65 16.48 -8.78
C LEU A 138 -4.90 17.29 -8.41
N VAL A 139 -5.31 17.27 -7.14
CA VAL A 139 -6.43 18.07 -6.63
C VAL A 139 -6.08 19.56 -6.67
N VAL A 140 -4.88 19.95 -6.24
CA VAL A 140 -4.44 21.35 -6.29
C VAL A 140 -4.38 21.85 -7.75
N ALA A 141 -3.89 21.02 -8.67
CA ALA A 141 -3.93 21.32 -10.11
C ALA A 141 -5.36 21.56 -10.64
N SER A 142 -6.34 20.81 -10.14
CA SER A 142 -7.77 21.04 -10.45
C SER A 142 -8.29 22.34 -9.83
N MET A 143 -7.89 22.68 -8.60
CA MET A 143 -8.27 23.94 -7.96
C MET A 143 -7.72 25.15 -8.72
N ASP A 144 -6.48 25.09 -9.20
CA ASP A 144 -5.87 26.16 -10.01
C ASP A 144 -6.63 26.40 -11.31
N GLY A 145 -6.99 25.33 -12.02
CA GLY A 145 -7.72 25.46 -13.27
C GLY A 145 -9.17 25.93 -13.07
N LEU A 146 -9.81 25.51 -11.98
CA LEU A 146 -11.12 26.04 -11.59
C LEU A 146 -11.02 27.55 -11.27
N ALA A 147 -10.03 27.97 -10.48
CA ALA A 147 -9.83 29.37 -10.13
C ALA A 147 -9.56 30.25 -11.36
N ASP A 148 -8.83 29.73 -12.35
CA ASP A 148 -8.61 30.41 -13.64
C ASP A 148 -9.93 30.62 -14.40
N ASP A 149 -10.78 29.59 -14.50
CA ASP A 149 -12.09 29.70 -15.14
C ASP A 149 -13.02 30.72 -14.43
N LEU A 150 -12.97 30.77 -13.09
CA LEU A 150 -13.72 31.76 -12.29
C LEU A 150 -13.28 33.20 -12.61
N ARG A 151 -11.96 33.45 -12.69
CA ARG A 151 -11.39 34.79 -12.95
C ARG A 151 -11.75 35.34 -14.31
N HIS A 152 -11.87 34.48 -15.33
CA HIS A 152 -12.20 34.87 -16.69
C HIS A 152 -13.71 35.08 -16.93
N GLY A 153 -14.55 34.99 -15.88
CA GLY A 153 -15.97 35.38 -15.94
C GLY A 153 -16.80 34.60 -16.97
N ARG A 154 -16.40 33.36 -17.30
CA ARG A 154 -17.13 32.52 -18.27
C ARG A 154 -18.54 32.23 -17.76
N ARG A 155 -19.58 32.89 -18.26
CA ARG A 155 -20.99 32.71 -17.83
C ARG A 155 -21.56 31.28 -18.03
N TRP A 156 -20.88 30.43 -18.80
CA TRP A 156 -21.16 28.99 -18.89
C TRP A 156 -20.83 28.21 -17.60
N LEU A 157 -20.12 28.85 -16.68
CA LEU A 157 -19.62 28.31 -15.43
C LEU A 157 -20.69 27.76 -14.50
N THR A 158 -21.91 28.31 -14.40
CA THR A 158 -22.94 27.74 -13.51
C THR A 158 -23.42 26.37 -13.99
N ARG A 159 -23.69 26.21 -15.29
CA ARG A 159 -24.04 24.91 -15.88
C ARG A 159 -22.86 23.94 -15.84
N GLN A 160 -21.65 24.45 -16.06
CA GLN A 160 -20.42 23.68 -16.00
C GLN A 160 -20.11 23.21 -14.57
N LEU A 161 -20.38 24.03 -13.55
CA LEU A 161 -20.21 23.71 -12.13
C LEU A 161 -21.18 22.63 -11.68
N TRP A 162 -22.44 22.67 -12.12
CA TRP A 162 -23.39 21.58 -11.84
C TRP A 162 -22.93 20.25 -12.45
N LEU A 163 -22.46 20.28 -13.70
CA LEU A 163 -21.89 19.10 -14.35
C LEU A 163 -20.62 18.61 -13.64
N CYS A 164 -19.76 19.53 -13.22
CA CYS A 164 -18.55 19.29 -12.43
C CYS A 164 -18.85 18.58 -11.09
N TYR A 165 -19.79 19.12 -10.32
CA TYR A 165 -20.22 18.54 -9.06
C TYR A 165 -20.86 17.17 -9.30
N PHE A 166 -21.78 17.07 -10.25
CA PHE A 166 -22.40 15.79 -10.63
C PHE A 166 -21.35 14.76 -11.06
N TRP A 167 -20.34 15.16 -11.83
CA TRP A 167 -19.29 14.28 -12.30
C TRP A 167 -18.37 13.83 -11.17
N ALA A 168 -18.00 14.74 -10.27
CA ALA A 168 -17.20 14.42 -9.09
C ALA A 168 -17.96 13.47 -8.14
N THR A 169 -19.26 13.72 -7.90
CA THR A 169 -20.08 12.83 -7.07
C THR A 169 -20.32 11.48 -7.72
N LEU A 170 -20.53 11.44 -9.03
CA LEU A 170 -20.65 10.18 -9.79
C LEU A 170 -19.33 9.39 -9.75
N SER A 171 -18.20 10.06 -9.99
CA SER A 171 -16.88 9.44 -9.91
C SER A 171 -16.61 8.90 -8.51
N TRP A 172 -16.95 9.66 -7.46
CA TRP A 172 -16.86 9.19 -6.08
C TRP A 172 -17.76 7.97 -5.85
N ALA A 173 -19.02 8.00 -6.27
CA ALA A 173 -19.95 6.89 -6.07
C ALA A 173 -19.46 5.60 -6.75
N LEU A 174 -18.88 5.70 -7.95
CA LEU A 174 -18.35 4.57 -8.70
C LEU A 174 -17.00 4.06 -8.14
N LEU A 175 -16.11 4.95 -7.70
CA LEU A 175 -14.74 4.60 -7.30
C LEU A 175 -14.57 4.33 -5.80
N ALA A 176 -15.37 4.95 -4.94
CA ALA A 176 -15.22 4.85 -3.49
C ALA A 176 -15.59 3.47 -2.93
N LYS A 177 -16.17 2.59 -3.75
CA LYS A 177 -16.62 1.24 -3.38
C LYS A 177 -17.37 1.24 -2.03
N PRO A 178 -18.47 2.02 -1.89
CA PRO A 178 -19.17 2.16 -0.61
C PRO A 178 -19.66 0.83 -0.03
N GLY A 179 -19.94 -0.16 -0.89
CA GLY A 179 -20.27 -1.52 -0.46
C GLY A 179 -19.21 -2.18 0.43
N TYR A 180 -17.92 -1.83 0.29
CA TYR A 180 -16.87 -2.36 1.16
C TYR A 180 -17.08 -1.94 2.62
N PHE A 181 -17.67 -0.77 2.88
CA PHE A 181 -18.00 -0.35 4.25
C PHE A 181 -18.96 -1.35 4.90
N PHE A 182 -20.08 -1.64 4.23
CA PHE A 182 -21.11 -2.54 4.74
C PHE A 182 -20.63 -4.00 4.81
N ASP A 183 -19.98 -4.48 3.76
CA ASP A 183 -19.56 -5.88 3.65
C ASP A 183 -18.31 -6.19 4.50
N ARG A 184 -17.28 -5.34 4.52
CA ARG A 184 -16.00 -5.69 5.16
C ARG A 184 -15.86 -5.18 6.59
N TYR A 185 -16.51 -4.08 6.93
CA TYR A 185 -16.39 -3.45 8.24
C TYR A 185 -17.64 -3.65 9.07
N LEU A 186 -18.81 -3.22 8.58
CA LEU A 186 -20.05 -3.28 9.36
C LEU A 186 -20.44 -4.73 9.70
N SER A 187 -20.28 -5.67 8.75
CA SER A 187 -20.54 -7.10 8.98
C SER A 187 -19.69 -7.76 10.08
N ARG A 188 -18.60 -7.12 10.51
CA ARG A 188 -17.68 -7.64 11.53
C ARG A 188 -17.94 -7.07 12.91
N VAL A 189 -18.77 -6.03 13.02
CA VAL A 189 -19.05 -5.35 14.29
C VAL A 189 -19.61 -6.33 15.32
N ASP A 190 -20.54 -7.20 14.93
CA ASP A 190 -21.13 -8.19 15.83
C ASP A 190 -20.11 -9.24 16.33
N LYS A 191 -18.97 -9.38 15.65
CA LYS A 191 -17.89 -10.31 16.02
C LYS A 191 -16.82 -9.65 16.90
N MET A 192 -16.91 -8.35 17.15
CA MET A 192 -15.87 -7.58 17.85
C MET A 192 -15.69 -8.08 19.29
N GLN A 193 -16.79 -8.28 20.03
CA GLN A 193 -16.74 -8.78 21.41
C GLN A 193 -16.10 -10.17 21.48
N THR A 194 -16.54 -11.06 20.60
CA THR A 194 -15.99 -12.40 20.43
C THR A 194 -14.48 -12.39 20.17
N VAL A 195 -13.99 -11.50 19.31
CA VAL A 195 -12.55 -11.35 19.03
C VAL A 195 -11.80 -10.89 20.29
N GLN A 196 -12.35 -9.92 21.03
CA GLN A 196 -11.74 -9.43 22.27
C GLN A 196 -11.65 -10.53 23.34
N GLU A 197 -12.70 -11.33 23.52
CA GLU A 197 -12.72 -12.45 24.46
C GLU A 197 -11.66 -13.50 24.14
N VAL A 198 -11.42 -13.78 22.86
CA VAL A 198 -10.39 -14.74 22.43
C VAL A 198 -8.99 -14.16 22.59
N ILE A 199 -8.78 -12.89 22.23
CA ILE A 199 -7.50 -12.20 22.44
C ILE A 199 -7.12 -12.18 23.93
N ALA A 200 -8.10 -11.95 24.82
CA ALA A 200 -7.86 -11.94 26.26
C ALA A 200 -7.37 -13.30 26.82
N LYS A 201 -7.62 -14.41 26.11
CA LYS A 201 -7.13 -15.74 26.48
C LYS A 201 -5.68 -16.00 26.03
N VAL A 202 -5.15 -15.17 25.15
CA VAL A 202 -3.77 -15.30 24.64
C VAL A 202 -2.83 -14.52 25.59
N PRO A 203 -1.92 -15.19 26.32
CA PRO A 203 -1.00 -14.52 27.26
C PRO A 203 -0.15 -13.44 26.58
N ASP A 204 0.24 -12.41 27.32
CA ASP A 204 1.06 -11.32 26.77
C ASP A 204 2.50 -11.72 26.39
N SER A 205 3.02 -12.78 27.00
CA SER A 205 4.36 -13.29 26.77
C SER A 205 4.47 -14.35 25.67
N SER A 206 3.37 -14.72 25.01
CA SER A 206 3.38 -15.82 24.02
C SER A 206 3.81 -15.36 22.63
N ALA A 207 4.56 -16.20 21.93
CA ALA A 207 4.79 -16.09 20.50
C ALA A 207 3.56 -16.63 19.73
N VAL A 208 2.95 -15.81 18.88
CA VAL A 208 1.64 -16.08 18.29
C VAL A 208 1.66 -16.14 16.78
N LEU A 209 1.05 -17.17 16.19
CA LEU A 209 0.68 -17.19 14.77
C LEU A 209 -0.81 -16.92 14.60
N THR A 210 -1.16 -15.89 13.84
CA THR A 210 -2.57 -15.50 13.64
C THR A 210 -2.83 -14.82 12.31
N HIS A 211 -4.10 -14.59 11.98
CA HIS A 211 -4.53 -13.90 10.78
C HIS A 211 -4.07 -12.44 10.73
N ASP A 212 -3.88 -11.94 9.52
CA ASP A 212 -3.39 -10.58 9.25
C ASP A 212 -4.23 -9.45 9.87
N TYR A 213 -5.53 -9.67 10.03
CA TYR A 213 -6.43 -8.71 10.69
C TYR A 213 -6.35 -8.73 12.22
N LEU A 214 -5.75 -9.76 12.84
CA LEU A 214 -5.52 -9.84 14.29
C LEU A 214 -4.12 -9.39 14.70
N VAL A 215 -3.14 -9.45 13.78
CA VAL A 215 -1.75 -9.06 14.04
C VAL A 215 -1.64 -7.68 14.73
N PRO A 216 -2.33 -6.61 14.29
CA PRO A 216 -2.20 -5.30 14.95
C PRO A 216 -2.68 -5.32 16.41
N HIS A 217 -3.72 -6.11 16.71
CA HIS A 217 -4.29 -6.22 18.06
C HIS A 217 -3.43 -7.04 19.01
N LEU A 218 -2.58 -7.92 18.47
CA LEU A 218 -1.63 -8.72 19.23
C LEU A 218 -0.21 -8.15 19.13
N SER A 219 -0.01 -6.96 18.56
CA SER A 219 1.32 -6.36 18.26
C SER A 219 2.27 -6.23 19.47
N HIS A 220 1.74 -6.30 20.69
CA HIS A 220 2.51 -6.27 21.94
C HIS A 220 3.16 -7.61 22.33
N ARG A 221 2.86 -8.70 21.60
CA ARG A 221 3.47 -10.01 21.84
C ARG A 221 4.94 -10.02 21.38
N PRO A 222 5.83 -10.82 22.02
CA PRO A 222 7.25 -10.84 21.69
C PRO A 222 7.55 -11.28 20.25
N LEU A 223 6.72 -12.17 19.69
CA LEU A 223 6.81 -12.63 18.31
C LEU A 223 5.41 -12.84 17.75
N ILE A 224 5.17 -12.31 16.55
CA ILE A 224 3.90 -12.47 15.85
C ILE A 224 4.18 -12.85 14.40
N GLN A 225 3.54 -13.92 13.96
CA GLN A 225 3.66 -14.39 12.60
C GLN A 225 2.29 -14.50 11.94
N ASN A 226 2.27 -14.26 10.63
CA ASN A 226 1.09 -14.46 9.79
C ASN A 226 1.34 -15.71 8.93
N PRO A 227 0.37 -16.64 8.85
CA PRO A 227 0.54 -17.83 8.02
C PRO A 227 0.82 -17.50 6.55
N SER A 228 1.65 -18.34 5.94
CA SER A 228 1.96 -18.24 4.51
C SER A 228 0.74 -18.58 3.67
N ARG A 229 0.54 -17.81 2.59
CA ARG A 229 -0.55 -18.06 1.63
C ARG A 229 -0.39 -19.33 0.80
N LYS A 230 0.83 -19.86 0.70
CA LYS A 230 1.16 -20.97 -0.21
C LYS A 230 1.75 -22.18 0.50
N LYS A 231 2.40 -21.98 1.65
CA LYS A 231 3.13 -23.04 2.37
C LYS A 231 2.45 -23.32 3.70
N LEU A 232 2.48 -24.59 4.11
CA LEU A 232 2.15 -24.98 5.48
C LEU A 232 3.28 -24.57 6.44
N PRO A 233 2.99 -24.41 7.74
CA PRO A 233 4.00 -24.11 8.73
C PRO A 233 5.03 -25.25 8.81
N THR A 234 6.31 -24.92 8.81
CA THR A 234 7.38 -25.90 9.02
C THR A 234 7.57 -26.18 10.51
N ALA A 235 8.09 -27.34 10.88
CA ALA A 235 8.40 -27.67 12.29
C ALA A 235 9.29 -26.62 12.97
N GLU A 236 10.28 -26.06 12.26
CA GLU A 236 11.15 -25.00 12.79
C GLU A 236 10.37 -23.70 13.09
N GLN A 237 9.34 -23.39 12.30
CA GLN A 237 8.47 -22.25 12.54
C GLN A 237 7.57 -22.49 13.76
N LEU A 238 6.99 -23.69 13.86
CA LEU A 238 6.15 -24.07 15.00
C LEU A 238 6.94 -24.10 16.30
N ALA A 239 8.19 -24.54 16.29
CA ALA A 239 9.08 -24.56 17.47
C ALA A 239 9.40 -23.17 18.05
N ARG A 240 9.11 -22.09 17.30
CA ARG A 240 9.31 -20.69 17.76
C ARG A 240 8.00 -20.04 18.23
N LEU A 241 6.90 -20.78 18.21
CA LEU A 241 5.57 -20.30 18.53
C LEU A 241 5.09 -21.04 19.77
N ASP A 242 4.32 -20.35 20.61
CA ASP A 242 3.66 -20.96 21.77
C ASP A 242 2.17 -21.20 21.47
N ILE A 243 1.59 -20.33 20.64
CA ILE A 243 0.14 -20.30 20.37
C ILE A 243 -0.13 -20.07 18.89
N VAL A 244 -1.08 -20.81 18.35
CA VAL A 244 -1.67 -20.56 17.03
C VAL A 244 -3.14 -20.22 17.22
N LEU A 245 -3.54 -19.03 16.76
CA LEU A 245 -4.92 -18.57 16.82
C LEU A 245 -5.46 -18.30 15.42
N LEU A 246 -6.38 -19.16 14.94
CA LEU A 246 -6.95 -19.07 13.59
C LEU A 246 -8.47 -19.16 13.62
N ASN A 247 -9.11 -18.57 12.61
CA ASN A 247 -10.55 -18.65 12.37
C ASN A 247 -10.83 -19.16 10.95
N PRO A 248 -11.30 -20.40 10.75
CA PRO A 248 -11.69 -20.90 9.43
C PRO A 248 -12.96 -20.23 8.86
N GLY A 249 -13.82 -19.71 9.73
CA GLY A 249 -15.03 -18.96 9.37
C GLY A 249 -14.71 -17.59 8.76
N SER A 250 -13.59 -16.97 9.16
CA SER A 250 -13.07 -15.72 8.60
C SER A 250 -11.57 -15.83 8.27
N PRO A 251 -11.21 -16.42 7.12
CA PRO A 251 -9.81 -16.76 6.80
C PRO A 251 -8.96 -15.55 6.37
N GLY A 252 -9.51 -14.32 6.37
CA GLY A 252 -8.78 -13.11 5.98
C GLY A 252 -8.30 -13.16 4.53
N LYS A 253 -6.99 -13.03 4.33
CA LYS A 253 -6.33 -13.13 3.01
C LYS A 253 -6.08 -14.58 2.55
N LEU A 254 -6.42 -15.57 3.38
CA LEU A 254 -6.26 -16.99 3.09
C LEU A 254 -7.60 -17.58 2.66
N ASN A 255 -7.55 -18.81 2.15
CA ASN A 255 -8.75 -19.58 1.84
C ASN A 255 -9.12 -20.47 3.03
N ARG A 256 -10.42 -20.74 3.22
CA ARG A 256 -10.93 -21.58 4.32
C ARG A 256 -10.27 -22.97 4.33
N GLU A 257 -10.11 -23.57 3.15
CA GLU A 257 -9.46 -24.88 2.99
C GLU A 257 -7.99 -24.85 3.44
N HIS A 258 -7.26 -23.80 3.05
CA HIS A 258 -5.86 -23.63 3.43
C HIS A 258 -5.71 -23.41 4.95
N VAL A 259 -6.62 -22.64 5.56
CA VAL A 259 -6.63 -22.47 7.02
C VAL A 259 -6.88 -23.79 7.74
N ARG A 260 -7.81 -24.62 7.24
CA ARG A 260 -8.02 -25.97 7.78
C ARG A 260 -6.82 -26.88 7.58
N ALA A 261 -6.17 -26.83 6.41
CA ALA A 261 -4.95 -27.59 6.15
C ALA A 261 -3.82 -27.19 7.12
N ILE A 262 -3.68 -25.90 7.43
CA ILE A 262 -2.75 -25.40 8.44
C ILE A 262 -3.08 -25.99 9.82
N ILE A 263 -4.34 -25.92 10.25
CA ILE A 263 -4.77 -26.45 11.56
C ILE A 263 -4.50 -27.96 11.64
N ASN A 264 -4.85 -28.73 10.61
CA ASN A 264 -4.60 -30.16 10.58
C ASN A 264 -3.10 -30.46 10.66
N SER A 265 -2.26 -29.73 9.92
CA SER A 265 -0.80 -29.93 9.99
C SER A 265 -0.20 -29.64 11.37
N ILE A 266 -0.81 -28.72 12.13
CA ILE A 266 -0.42 -28.39 13.49
C ILE A 266 -0.87 -29.49 14.46
N GLN A 267 -2.08 -30.02 14.30
CA GLN A 267 -2.57 -31.17 15.06
C GLN A 267 -1.72 -32.42 14.82
N ASP A 268 -1.35 -32.69 13.57
CA ASP A 268 -0.45 -33.78 13.19
C ASP A 268 0.95 -33.63 13.82
N SER A 269 1.34 -32.41 14.17
CA SER A 269 2.58 -32.09 14.88
C SER A 269 2.47 -32.20 16.41
N GLY A 270 1.35 -32.72 16.94
CA GLY A 270 1.16 -32.99 18.37
C GLY A 270 0.58 -31.84 19.19
N TRP A 271 0.09 -30.77 18.55
CA TRP A 271 -0.51 -29.64 19.25
C TRP A 271 -1.98 -29.89 19.61
N SER A 272 -2.41 -29.42 20.78
CA SER A 272 -3.82 -29.46 21.18
C SER A 272 -4.55 -28.26 20.60
N CYS A 273 -5.48 -28.50 19.68
CA CYS A 273 -6.32 -27.47 19.07
C CYS A 273 -7.75 -27.55 19.61
N GLN A 274 -8.21 -26.50 20.28
CA GLN A 274 -9.56 -26.40 20.84
C GLN A 274 -10.37 -25.31 20.13
N GLU A 275 -11.56 -25.67 19.67
CA GLU A 275 -12.54 -24.71 19.17
C GLU A 275 -13.18 -23.94 20.32
N GLN A 276 -13.26 -22.63 20.19
CA GLN A 276 -13.80 -21.75 21.22
C GLN A 276 -15.32 -21.61 21.03
N GLU A 277 -16.09 -22.39 21.80
CA GLU A 277 -17.57 -22.51 21.68
C GLU A 277 -18.32 -21.17 21.69
N LYS A 278 -17.89 -20.23 22.53
CA LYS A 278 -18.53 -18.90 22.66
C LYS A 278 -18.10 -17.89 21.60
N SER A 279 -17.13 -18.26 20.75
CA SER A 279 -16.35 -17.29 19.98
C SER A 279 -16.43 -17.47 18.46
N GLY A 280 -17.39 -18.20 17.92
CA GLY A 280 -17.63 -18.20 16.47
C GLY A 280 -16.45 -18.74 15.64
N GLN A 281 -16.16 -20.03 15.80
CA GLN A 281 -15.18 -20.81 15.02
C GLN A 281 -13.72 -20.36 15.17
N PHE A 282 -13.33 -19.67 16.25
CA PHE A 282 -11.91 -19.53 16.57
C PHE A 282 -11.35 -20.86 17.09
N ILE A 283 -10.20 -21.25 16.57
CA ILE A 283 -9.44 -22.42 17.00
C ILE A 283 -8.14 -21.91 17.60
N LEU A 284 -7.92 -22.29 18.85
CA LEU A 284 -6.71 -22.00 19.61
C LEU A 284 -5.92 -23.31 19.70
N CYS A 285 -4.73 -23.33 19.11
CA CYS A 285 -3.79 -24.44 19.27
C CYS A 285 -2.66 -24.04 20.21
N GLN A 286 -2.35 -24.94 21.13
CA GLN A 286 -1.24 -24.82 22.07
C GLN A 286 -0.43 -26.11 22.03
N GLU A 287 0.87 -26.00 22.21
CA GLU A 287 1.72 -27.17 22.37
C GLU A 287 1.27 -27.96 23.60
N LEU A 288 1.11 -29.28 23.46
CA LEU A 288 0.88 -30.15 24.62
C LEU A 288 2.16 -30.15 25.43
N ILE A 289 2.24 -29.27 26.42
CA ILE A 289 3.28 -29.38 27.43
C ILE A 289 2.96 -30.68 28.19
N GLU A 290 3.59 -31.79 27.79
CA GLU A 290 3.99 -32.79 28.77
C GLU A 290 4.90 -32.05 29.73
N LYS A 291 4.31 -31.39 30.73
CA LYS A 291 5.03 -31.06 31.95
C LYS A 291 5.42 -32.42 32.47
N THR A 292 6.66 -32.79 32.22
CA THR A 292 7.38 -33.76 33.01
C THR A 292 7.18 -33.30 34.45
N SER A 293 6.19 -33.91 35.12
CA SER A 293 6.23 -34.09 36.55
C SER A 293 7.45 -34.97 36.81
N GLU A 294 8.63 -34.40 36.77
CA GLU A 294 9.70 -34.85 37.64
C GLU A 294 9.36 -34.35 39.05
N ASN A 295 8.47 -35.12 39.68
CA ASN A 295 8.63 -35.41 41.09
C ASN A 295 10.02 -36.01 41.28
N GLY A 296 10.84 -35.42 42.15
CA GLY A 296 12.14 -36.01 42.47
C GLY A 296 12.96 -35.20 43.46
N GLN A 297 12.42 -35.03 44.68
CA GLN A 297 13.14 -34.91 45.96
C GLN A 297 14.13 -33.76 46.17
#